data_AF-A0A1G1Z8S2-F1
#
_entry.id   AF-A0A1G1Z8S2-F1
#
_cell.length_a   1.000
_cell.length_b   1.000
_cell.length_c   1.000
_cell.angle_alpha   90.00
_cell.angle_beta   90.00
_cell.angle_gamma   90.00
#
_symmetry.space_group_name_H-M   'P 1'
#
loop_
_entity.id
_entity.type
_entity.pdbx_description
1 polymer ?
#
loop_
_entity_poly.entity_id
_entity_poly.type
_entity_poly.pdbx_seq_one_letter_code
_entity_poly.pdbx_strand_id
1 'polypeptide(L)'
;MQFTDKSLTRDLQRFVIPRLVLIAFFVFSILGFLDATYLTAEHFLSGPVPCSIGNCETVLTSRYATIFGIPIALFGAFYYLSVFLGLVFYRETKDVRVLRVLSYFTILGFLTSLFLIYLQLFVIHAICIFCMVSALSSITLFALGMYVLYLYTRFNAQTSGTV
;
A
#
# COMPACT_ATOMS: atom_id res chain seq x y z
N MET A 1 12.27 38.22 -1.16
CA MET A 1 12.95 37.21 -2.00
C MET A 1 12.55 35.83 -1.49
N GLN A 2 11.58 35.15 -2.12
CA GLN A 2 10.95 33.90 -1.64
C GLN A 2 10.96 32.77 -2.68
N PHE A 3 11.72 32.92 -3.78
CA PHE A 3 11.59 32.06 -4.95
C PHE A 3 12.61 30.91 -5.06
N THR A 4 13.54 30.75 -4.12
CA THR A 4 14.69 29.83 -4.27
C THR A 4 14.67 28.59 -3.37
N ASP A 5 13.57 28.30 -2.66
CA ASP A 5 13.48 27.11 -1.80
C ASP A 5 12.68 25.95 -2.45
N LYS A 6 11.60 26.28 -3.18
CA LYS A 6 10.69 25.29 -3.80
C LYS A 6 11.21 24.66 -5.11
N SER A 7 12.28 25.20 -5.70
CA SER A 7 12.93 24.62 -6.89
C SER A 7 14.02 23.61 -6.50
N LEU A 8 14.89 23.97 -5.56
CA LEU A 8 16.01 23.13 -5.10
C LEU A 8 15.55 21.83 -4.43
N THR A 9 14.48 21.90 -3.63
CA THR A 9 13.80 20.72 -3.03
C THR A 9 13.24 19.77 -4.08
N ARG A 10 12.78 20.30 -5.24
CA ARG A 10 12.19 19.52 -6.33
C ARG A 10 13.23 18.73 -7.14
N ASP A 11 14.42 19.30 -7.30
CA ASP A 11 15.51 18.67 -8.05
C ASP A 11 16.22 17.59 -7.23
N LEU A 12 16.33 17.74 -5.90
CA LEU A 12 16.80 16.67 -5.01
C LEU A 12 15.78 15.51 -4.90
N GLN A 13 14.47 15.78 -4.84
CA GLN A 13 13.42 14.75 -4.83
C GLN A 13 13.47 13.84 -6.07
N ARG A 14 13.87 14.37 -7.24
CA ARG A 14 14.09 13.56 -8.46
C ARG A 14 15.29 12.63 -8.36
N PHE A 15 16.31 13.00 -7.60
CA PHE A 15 17.53 12.22 -7.42
C PHE A 15 17.36 11.15 -6.33
N VAL A 16 16.54 11.43 -5.31
CA VAL A 16 16.37 10.60 -4.11
C VAL A 16 15.27 9.56 -4.24
N ILE A 17 14.22 9.77 -5.05
CA ILE A 17 13.23 8.72 -5.32
C ILE A 17 13.79 7.86 -6.45
N PRO A 18 14.39 6.68 -6.16
CA PRO A 18 14.87 5.82 -7.22
C PRO A 18 13.69 5.41 -8.08
N ARG A 19 13.90 5.27 -9.39
CA ARG A 19 12.89 4.70 -10.30
C ARG A 19 12.32 3.38 -9.76
N LEU A 20 13.11 2.66 -8.97
CA LEU A 20 12.73 1.44 -8.27
C LEU A 20 11.52 1.59 -7.34
N VAL A 21 11.39 2.70 -6.58
CA VAL A 21 10.22 2.92 -5.69
C VAL A 21 8.96 3.10 -6.55
N LEU A 22 9.06 3.91 -7.61
CA LEU A 22 7.96 4.12 -8.55
C LEU A 22 7.54 2.82 -9.25
N ILE A 23 8.50 2.00 -9.67
CA ILE A 23 8.25 0.69 -10.27
C ILE A 23 7.59 -0.26 -9.24
N ALA A 24 8.07 -0.29 -8.00
CA ALA A 24 7.50 -1.14 -6.95
C ALA A 24 6.02 -0.79 -6.70
N PHE A 25 5.68 0.50 -6.55
CA PHE A 25 4.29 0.92 -6.42
C PHE A 25 3.43 0.50 -7.61
N PHE A 26 3.95 0.64 -8.83
CA PHE A 26 3.23 0.25 -10.05
C PHE A 26 2.98 -1.26 -10.11
N VAL A 27 4.00 -2.07 -9.81
CA VAL A 27 3.91 -3.53 -9.78
C VAL A 27 2.95 -3.99 -8.70
N PHE A 28 3.04 -3.46 -7.48
CA PHE A 28 2.13 -3.81 -6.39
C PHE A 28 0.69 -3.39 -6.65
N SER A 29 0.46 -2.27 -7.36
CA SER A 29 -0.89 -1.85 -7.74
C SER A 29 -1.51 -2.78 -8.78
N ILE A 30 -0.72 -3.26 -9.76
CA ILE A 30 -1.17 -4.25 -10.75
C ILE A 30 -1.44 -5.59 -10.07
N LEU A 31 -0.51 -6.06 -9.22
CA LEU A 31 -0.68 -7.29 -8.44
C LEU A 31 -1.92 -7.21 -7.56
N GLY A 32 -2.10 -6.13 -6.81
CA GLY A 32 -3.28 -5.91 -5.97
C GLY A 32 -4.60 -5.88 -6.77
N PHE A 33 -4.58 -5.32 -7.98
CA PHE A 33 -5.75 -5.34 -8.87
C PHE A 33 -6.04 -6.74 -9.43
N LEU A 34 -5.00 -7.47 -9.85
CA LEU A 34 -5.15 -8.87 -10.28
C LEU A 34 -5.67 -9.73 -9.12
N ASP A 35 -5.07 -9.63 -7.93
CA ASP A 35 -5.48 -10.35 -6.74
C ASP A 35 -6.95 -10.04 -6.39
N ALA A 36 -7.33 -8.76 -6.36
CA ALA A 36 -8.71 -8.38 -6.06
C ALA A 36 -9.70 -8.90 -7.11
N THR A 37 -9.35 -8.82 -8.40
CA THR A 37 -10.20 -9.32 -9.50
C THR A 37 -10.31 -10.85 -9.43
N TYR A 38 -9.20 -11.54 -9.18
CA TYR A 38 -9.15 -12.98 -9.03
C TYR A 38 -10.01 -13.45 -7.85
N LEU A 39 -9.83 -12.84 -6.68
CA LEU A 39 -10.62 -13.17 -5.48
C LEU A 39 -12.11 -12.88 -5.67
N THR A 40 -12.44 -11.80 -6.40
CA THR A 40 -13.83 -11.45 -6.71
C THR A 40 -14.43 -12.49 -7.65
N ALA A 41 -13.72 -12.89 -8.71
CA ALA A 41 -14.18 -13.93 -9.63
C ALA A 41 -14.39 -15.26 -8.91
N GLU A 42 -13.45 -15.67 -8.07
CA GLU A 42 -13.53 -16.89 -7.23
C GLU A 42 -14.75 -16.86 -6.30
N HIS A 43 -15.01 -15.71 -5.65
CA HIS A 43 -16.17 -15.53 -4.77
C HIS A 43 -17.51 -15.66 -5.51
N PHE A 44 -17.61 -15.13 -6.73
CA PHE A 44 -18.83 -15.22 -7.54
C PHE A 44 -19.00 -16.58 -8.21
N LEU A 45 -17.91 -17.26 -8.60
CA LEU A 45 -18.00 -18.56 -9.26
C LEU A 45 -18.14 -19.73 -8.27
N SER A 46 -18.04 -19.49 -6.95
CA SER A 46 -17.91 -20.59 -5.96
C SER A 46 -16.86 -21.62 -6.39
N GLY A 47 -15.81 -21.14 -7.06
CA GLY A 47 -14.75 -21.98 -7.60
C GLY A 47 -13.85 -22.47 -6.47
N PRO A 48 -13.29 -23.69 -6.55
CA PRO A 48 -12.26 -24.12 -5.63
C PRO A 48 -11.03 -23.26 -5.90
N VAL A 49 -10.81 -22.25 -5.04
CA VAL A 49 -9.58 -21.46 -5.06
C VAL A 49 -8.42 -22.46 -5.05
N PRO A 50 -7.49 -22.45 -6.03
CA PRO A 50 -6.39 -23.40 -6.09
C PRO A 50 -5.34 -23.05 -5.02
N CYS A 51 -5.75 -23.12 -3.75
CA CYS A 51 -4.88 -23.05 -2.60
C CYS A 51 -4.32 -24.45 -2.35
N SER A 52 -3.36 -24.83 -3.21
CA SER A 52 -2.63 -26.09 -3.12
C SER A 52 -1.85 -26.26 -1.79
N ILE A 53 -1.66 -25.17 -1.03
CA ILE A 53 -0.93 -25.09 0.25
C ILE A 53 -1.55 -23.97 1.12
N GLY A 54 -2.74 -24.19 1.68
CA GLY A 54 -3.34 -23.29 2.67
C GLY A 54 -4.87 -23.37 2.73
N ASN A 55 -5.44 -23.13 3.90
CA ASN A 55 -6.89 -23.13 4.13
C ASN A 55 -7.53 -21.79 3.71
N CYS A 56 -7.23 -21.32 2.48
CA CYS A 56 -7.78 -20.06 1.97
C CYS A 56 -9.30 -20.10 1.88
N GLU A 57 -9.86 -21.25 1.48
CA GLU A 57 -11.32 -21.44 1.37
C GLU A 57 -12.00 -21.13 2.71
N THR A 58 -11.46 -21.62 3.83
CA THR A 58 -11.94 -21.31 5.18
C THR A 58 -11.87 -19.81 5.50
N VAL A 59 -10.84 -19.11 5.03
CA VAL A 59 -10.70 -17.65 5.23
C VAL A 59 -11.71 -16.88 4.37
N LEU A 60 -11.85 -17.23 3.08
CA LEU A 60 -12.73 -16.55 2.12
C LEU A 60 -14.22 -16.82 2.35
N THR A 61 -14.58 -17.98 2.89
CA THR A 61 -15.97 -18.32 3.25
C THR A 61 -16.35 -17.84 4.65
N SER A 62 -15.39 -17.36 5.44
CA SER A 62 -15.66 -16.84 6.78
C SER A 62 -16.49 -15.56 6.74
N ARG A 63 -17.22 -15.31 7.83
CA ARG A 63 -17.95 -14.04 8.04
C ARG A 63 -17.06 -12.80 7.99
N TYR A 64 -15.74 -12.97 8.15
CA TYR A 64 -14.78 -11.86 8.11
C TYR A 64 -14.29 -11.53 6.69
N ALA A 65 -14.51 -12.39 5.70
CA ALA A 65 -14.20 -12.09 4.31
C ALA A 65 -15.10 -11.01 3.72
N THR A 66 -16.28 -10.81 4.32
CA THR A 66 -17.23 -9.76 3.95
C THR A 66 -17.48 -8.85 5.14
N ILE A 67 -17.16 -7.56 5.01
CA ILE A 67 -17.51 -6.54 6.00
C ILE A 67 -18.73 -5.83 5.47
N PHE A 68 -19.85 -5.87 6.22
CA PHE A 68 -21.13 -5.27 5.79
C PHE A 68 -21.67 -5.83 4.44
N GLY A 69 -21.33 -7.08 4.10
CA GLY A 69 -21.70 -7.69 2.82
C GLY A 69 -20.79 -7.29 1.65
N ILE A 70 -19.76 -6.48 1.89
CA ILE A 70 -18.76 -6.08 0.90
C ILE A 70 -17.49 -6.92 1.09
N PRO A 71 -16.97 -7.59 0.05
CA PRO A 71 -15.76 -8.38 0.16
C PRO A 71 -14.56 -7.50 0.52
N ILE A 72 -13.70 -7.98 1.42
CA ILE A 72 -12.48 -7.26 1.85
C ILE A 72 -11.54 -6.96 0.68
N ALA A 73 -11.62 -7.76 -0.40
CA ALA A 73 -10.92 -7.52 -1.66
C ALA A 73 -11.23 -6.13 -2.26
N LEU A 74 -12.47 -5.66 -2.10
CA LEU A 74 -12.90 -4.35 -2.61
C LEU A 74 -12.23 -3.20 -1.84
N PHE A 75 -12.11 -3.34 -0.51
CA PHE A 75 -11.37 -2.39 0.32
C PHE A 75 -9.89 -2.34 -0.04
N GLY A 76 -9.28 -3.50 -0.32
CA GLY A 76 -7.92 -3.59 -0.84
C GLY A 76 -7.76 -2.86 -2.18
N ALA A 77 -8.68 -3.07 -3.13
CA ALA A 77 -8.68 -2.37 -4.41
C ALA A 77 -8.78 -0.85 -4.24
N PHE A 78 -9.67 -0.35 -3.39
CA PHE A 78 -9.77 1.08 -3.07
C PHE A 78 -8.49 1.64 -2.46
N TYR A 79 -7.82 0.86 -1.60
CA TYR A 79 -6.54 1.24 -1.02
C TYR A 79 -5.44 1.40 -2.09
N TYR A 80 -5.24 0.38 -2.95
CA TYR A 80 -4.27 0.45 -4.04
C TYR A 80 -4.57 1.59 -5.02
N LEU A 81 -5.85 1.83 -5.33
CA LEU A 81 -6.28 2.93 -6.19
C LEU A 81 -5.96 4.30 -5.56
N SER A 82 -6.21 4.47 -4.27
CA SER A 82 -5.89 5.71 -3.56
C SER A 82 -4.39 6.00 -3.55
N VAL A 83 -3.59 4.96 -3.34
CA VAL A 83 -2.13 5.02 -3.42
C VAL A 83 -1.66 5.40 -4.84
N PHE A 84 -2.25 4.79 -5.87
CA PHE A 84 -1.95 5.09 -7.26
C PHE A 84 -2.29 6.55 -7.63
N LEU A 85 -3.48 7.02 -7.28
CA LEU A 85 -3.88 8.42 -7.48
C LEU A 85 -2.94 9.38 -6.77
N GLY A 86 -2.55 9.08 -5.53
CA GLY A 86 -1.57 9.87 -4.79
C GLY A 86 -0.23 9.96 -5.51
N LEU A 87 0.24 8.87 -6.13
CA LEU A 87 1.48 8.83 -6.88
C LEU A 87 1.41 9.64 -8.19
N VAL A 88 0.29 9.58 -8.90
CA VAL A 88 0.03 10.39 -10.11
C VAL A 88 -0.01 11.87 -9.77
N PHE A 89 -0.74 12.25 -8.71
CA PHE A 89 -0.80 13.63 -8.23
C PHE A 89 0.58 14.14 -7.79
N TYR A 90 1.37 13.28 -7.14
CA TYR A 90 2.74 13.59 -6.78
C TYR A 90 3.62 13.85 -8.02
N ARG A 91 3.45 13.10 -9.12
CA ARG A 91 4.21 13.36 -10.36
C ARG A 91 3.91 14.73 -10.96
N GLU A 92 2.66 15.16 -10.92
CA GLU A 92 2.26 16.46 -11.48
C GLU A 92 2.66 17.63 -10.58
N THR A 93 2.25 17.61 -9.31
CA THR A 93 2.45 18.78 -8.42
C THR A 93 3.84 18.78 -7.78
N LYS A 94 4.45 17.61 -7.58
CA LYS A 94 5.71 17.40 -6.81
C LYS A 94 5.68 18.06 -5.43
N ASP A 95 4.50 18.18 -4.84
CA ASP A 95 4.29 18.89 -3.59
C ASP A 95 4.46 17.93 -2.40
N VAL A 96 5.10 18.45 -1.35
CA VAL A 96 5.47 17.68 -0.14
C VAL A 96 4.24 17.30 0.69
N ARG A 97 3.12 18.01 0.51
CA ARG A 97 1.81 17.64 1.08
C ARG A 97 1.33 16.29 0.59
N VAL A 98 1.58 15.95 -0.68
CA VAL A 98 1.16 14.67 -1.25
C VAL A 98 1.93 13.52 -0.60
N LEU A 99 3.22 13.72 -0.32
CA LEU A 99 4.05 12.75 0.40
C LEU A 99 3.49 12.47 1.81
N ARG A 100 3.05 13.51 2.52
CA ARG A 100 2.41 13.40 3.84
C ARG A 100 1.10 12.62 3.77
N VAL A 101 0.28 12.87 2.75
CA VAL A 101 -0.96 12.12 2.53
C VAL A 101 -0.68 10.65 2.22
N LEU A 102 0.29 10.34 1.35
CA LEU A 102 0.70 8.95 1.09
C LEU A 102 1.13 8.23 2.38
N SER A 103 1.87 8.92 3.26
CA SER A 103 2.32 8.34 4.52
C SER A 103 1.15 7.96 5.44
N TYR A 104 0.10 8.78 5.49
CA TYR A 104 -1.16 8.45 6.17
C TYR A 104 -1.85 7.23 5.57
N PHE A 105 -1.90 7.13 4.24
CA PHE A 105 -2.44 5.95 3.58
C PHE A 105 -1.65 4.69 3.95
N THR A 106 -0.31 4.73 3.90
CA THR A 106 0.49 3.55 4.25
C THR A 106 0.29 3.08 5.69
N ILE A 107 0.02 4.00 6.63
CA ILE A 107 -0.33 3.64 8.02
C ILE A 107 -1.65 2.86 8.05
N LEU A 108 -2.66 3.29 7.30
CA LEU A 108 -3.93 2.56 7.20
C LEU A 108 -3.75 1.16 6.59
N GLY A 109 -2.93 1.04 5.53
CA GLY A 109 -2.61 -0.26 4.93
C GLY A 109 -1.89 -1.20 5.90
N PHE A 110 -0.97 -0.66 6.70
CA PHE A 110 -0.27 -1.41 7.74
C PHE A 110 -1.20 -1.88 8.86
N LEU A 111 -2.07 -1.00 9.38
CA LEU A 111 -3.09 -1.37 10.38
C LEU A 111 -4.01 -2.46 9.85
N THR A 112 -4.46 -2.33 8.61
CA THR A 112 -5.34 -3.30 7.97
C THR A 112 -4.65 -4.66 7.82
N SER A 113 -3.36 -4.68 7.45
CA SER A 113 -2.58 -5.93 7.40
C SER A 113 -2.46 -6.59 8.76
N LEU A 114 -2.17 -5.80 9.81
CA LEU A 114 -2.08 -6.33 11.18
C LEU A 114 -3.41 -6.96 11.62
N PHE A 115 -4.52 -6.29 11.30
CA PHE A 115 -5.87 -6.77 11.59
C PHE A 115 -6.19 -8.08 10.86
N LEU A 116 -5.81 -8.20 9.58
CA LEU A 116 -6.00 -9.42 8.80
C LEU A 116 -5.15 -10.59 9.32
N ILE A 117 -3.91 -10.33 9.74
CA ILE A 117 -3.04 -11.35 10.36
C ILE A 117 -3.64 -11.81 11.70
N TYR A 118 -4.15 -10.87 12.50
CA TYR A 118 -4.81 -11.17 13.76
C TYR A 118 -6.03 -12.08 13.55
N LEU A 119 -6.91 -11.76 12.58
CA LEU A 119 -8.06 -12.61 12.24
C LEU A 119 -7.66 -14.02 11.82
N GLN A 120 -6.62 -14.15 10.99
CA GLN A 120 -6.13 -15.45 10.52
C GLN A 120 -5.58 -16.32 11.67
N LEU A 121 -4.80 -15.74 12.58
CA LEU A 121 -4.13 -16.49 13.65
C LEU A 121 -5.02 -16.78 14.87
N PHE A 122 -5.84 -15.81 15.28
CA PHE A 122 -6.62 -15.90 16.53
C PHE A 122 -8.08 -16.27 16.35
N VAL A 123 -8.68 -16.00 15.18
CA VAL A 123 -10.12 -16.19 14.98
C VAL A 123 -10.41 -17.36 14.06
N ILE A 124 -9.77 -17.40 12.89
CA ILE A 124 -10.03 -18.42 11.86
C ILE A 124 -9.09 -19.63 12.04
N HIS A 125 -7.91 -19.43 12.66
CA HIS A 125 -6.85 -20.43 12.76
C HIS A 125 -6.44 -21.04 11.40
N ALA A 126 -6.51 -20.22 10.35
CA ALA A 126 -6.22 -20.61 8.97
C ALA A 126 -5.35 -19.54 8.30
N ILE A 127 -4.38 -19.98 7.50
CA ILE A 127 -3.47 -19.10 6.77
C ILE A 127 -3.88 -19.08 5.29
N CYS A 128 -4.07 -17.88 4.76
CA CYS A 128 -4.33 -17.65 3.34
C CYS A 128 -3.09 -17.03 2.69
N ILE A 129 -2.55 -17.69 1.66
CA ILE A 129 -1.34 -17.21 0.96
C ILE A 129 -1.59 -15.84 0.33
N PHE A 130 -2.76 -15.61 -0.28
CA PHE A 130 -3.10 -14.34 -0.91
C PHE A 130 -3.15 -13.20 0.10
N CYS A 131 -3.75 -13.44 1.27
CA CYS A 131 -3.78 -12.44 2.34
C CYS A 131 -2.38 -12.14 2.89
N MET A 132 -1.51 -13.16 2.98
CA MET A 132 -0.12 -12.96 3.38
C MET A 132 0.68 -12.16 2.35
N VAL A 133 0.52 -12.46 1.06
CA VAL A 133 1.13 -11.68 -0.03
C VAL A 133 0.67 -10.22 0.01
N SER A 134 -0.61 -9.97 0.25
CA SER A 134 -1.16 -8.61 0.38
C SER A 134 -0.70 -7.90 1.67
N ALA A 135 -0.44 -8.65 2.74
CA ALA A 135 0.16 -8.10 3.94
C ALA A 135 1.62 -7.69 3.71
N LEU A 136 2.39 -8.55 3.04
CA LEU A 136 3.78 -8.30 2.64
C LEU A 136 3.89 -7.09 1.71
N SER A 137 3.01 -6.96 0.72
CA SER A 137 2.99 -5.80 -0.17
C SER A 137 2.71 -4.51 0.62
N SER A 138 1.72 -4.51 1.51
CA SER A 138 1.38 -3.35 2.34
C SER A 138 2.52 -2.93 3.26
N ILE A 139 3.20 -3.90 3.89
CA ILE A 139 4.39 -3.64 4.72
C ILE A 139 5.53 -3.07 3.86
N THR A 140 5.73 -3.61 2.66
CA THR A 140 6.77 -3.13 1.73
C THR A 140 6.48 -1.69 1.28
N LEU A 141 5.23 -1.39 0.94
CA LEU A 141 4.75 -0.04 0.60
C LEU A 141 4.96 0.94 1.77
N PHE A 142 4.66 0.50 3.00
CA PHE A 142 4.89 1.29 4.20
C PHE A 142 6.37 1.56 4.45
N ALA A 143 7.23 0.54 4.36
CA ALA A 143 8.68 0.69 4.52
C ALA A 143 9.26 1.65 3.47
N LEU A 144 8.84 1.54 2.21
CA LEU A 144 9.25 2.45 1.14
C LEU A 144 8.77 3.89 1.40
N GLY A 145 7.49 4.07 1.76
CA GLY A 145 6.93 5.38 2.07
C GLY A 145 7.64 6.06 3.25
N MET A 146 7.88 5.30 4.31
CA MET A 146 8.60 5.77 5.49
C MET A 146 10.06 6.10 5.20
N TYR A 147 10.75 5.30 4.38
CA TYR A 147 12.12 5.58 3.97
C TYR A 147 12.25 6.89 3.17
N VAL A 148 11.33 7.13 2.22
CA VAL A 148 11.29 8.39 1.45
C VAL A 148 11.02 9.59 2.38
N LEU A 149 10.10 9.46 3.33
CA LEU A 149 9.79 10.52 4.29
C LEU A 149 10.95 10.79 5.27
N TYR A 150 11.64 9.74 5.70
CA TYR A 150 12.81 9.83 6.58
C TYR A 150 13.96 10.56 5.89
N LEU A 151 14.28 10.24 4.63
CA LEU A 151 15.29 10.96 3.87
C LEU A 151 14.89 12.43 3.67
N TYR A 152 13.62 12.70 3.34
CA TYR A 152 13.12 14.06 3.17
C TYR A 152 13.29 14.90 4.45
N THR A 153 12.87 14.38 5.61
CA THR A 153 13.01 15.07 6.89
C THR A 153 14.46 15.28 7.31
N ARG A 154 15.34 14.30 7.04
CA ARG A 154 16.79 14.42 7.25
C ARG A 154 17.43 15.54 6.43
N PHE A 155 17.07 15.67 5.16
CA PHE A 155 17.57 16.75 4.31
C PHE A 155 17.06 18.12 4.76
N ASN A 156 15.75 18.22 5.09
CA ASN A 156 15.16 19.48 5.54
C ASN A 156 15.76 19.99 6.87
N ALA A 157 16.23 19.06 7.71
CA ALA A 157 16.95 19.38 8.94
C ALA A 157 18.39 19.90 8.69
N GLN A 158 19.03 19.58 7.56
CA GLN A 158 20.37 20.11 7.24
C GLN A 158 20.31 21.56 6.74
N THR A 159 19.29 21.94 5.98
CA THR A 159 19.14 23.31 5.46
C THR A 159 18.77 24.37 6.50
N SER A 160 18.34 23.95 7.70
CA SER A 160 17.99 24.85 8.81
C SER A 160 19.16 25.19 9.73
N GLY A 161 20.33 24.56 9.53
CA GLY A 161 21.56 24.79 10.31
C GLY A 161 22.61 25.68 9.63
N THR A 162 22.33 26.22 8.44
CA THR A 162 23.23 27.11 7.68
C THR A 162 22.60 28.49 7.48
N VAL A 163 22.23 29.14 8.58
CA VAL A 163 22.00 30.60 8.62
C VAL A 163 23.02 31.20 9.56
#